data_AF-A0A7S3V6G2-F1
#
_entry.id   AF-A0A7S3V6G2-F1
#
_cell.length_a   1.000
_cell.length_b   1.000
_cell.length_c   1.000
_cell.angle_alpha   90.00
_cell.angle_beta   90.00
_cell.angle_gamma   90.00
#
_symmetry.space_group_name_H-M   'P 1'
#
loop_
_entity.id
_entity.type
_entity.pdbx_description
1 polymer ?
#
loop_
_entity_poly.entity_id
_entity_poly.type
_entity_poly.pdbx_seq_one_letter_code
_entity_poly.pdbx_strand_id
1 'polypeptide(L)'
;MLEEDTPLRYLFHGISQGGILGSAYTSLLSSSGLLDGAIITSSGTPFSLIMSRSTIFPMYQELLLMSLHHNRHIRIFLSFVQMIFDSIEVGGLIEAGQPTMKTLIQAGLGDAVVTSYSTENMARAYSASSFQSNPREIFGLNPLEPTETTSCITEILYEEEYTTLSKTNVALETNNVHHCTRLDSAVTSQFIEFINTVSFLDVCVNGGCIRDNSNC
;
A
#
# COMPACT_ATOMS: atom_id res chain seq x y z
N MET A 1 37.95 2.42 1.32
CA MET A 1 38.11 2.44 -0.13
C MET A 1 36.78 1.97 -0.70
N LEU A 2 35.87 2.92 -0.91
CA LEU A 2 34.57 2.65 -1.51
C LEU A 2 34.84 2.39 -3.00
N GLU A 3 34.39 1.25 -3.53
CA GLU A 3 34.51 0.96 -4.96
C GLU A 3 33.81 2.06 -5.77
N GLU A 4 34.55 2.62 -6.72
CA GLU A 4 34.30 3.91 -7.36
C GLU A 4 33.32 3.83 -8.55
N ASP A 5 32.41 2.85 -8.61
CA ASP A 5 31.57 2.70 -9.83
C ASP A 5 30.16 2.10 -9.63
N THR A 6 29.61 2.12 -8.42
CA THR A 6 28.17 1.82 -8.26
C THR A 6 27.35 3.06 -8.67
N PRO A 7 26.52 2.99 -9.72
CA PRO A 7 25.71 4.15 -10.12
C PRO A 7 24.78 4.56 -8.97
N LEU A 8 24.70 5.87 -8.73
CA LEU A 8 23.76 6.46 -7.78
C LEU A 8 22.34 6.08 -8.19
N ARG A 9 21.55 5.62 -7.23
CA ARG A 9 20.13 5.29 -7.44
C ARG A 9 19.21 6.28 -6.75
N TYR A 10 18.15 6.66 -7.44
CA TYR A 10 17.11 7.53 -6.94
C TYR A 10 15.83 6.72 -6.78
N LEU A 11 15.42 6.55 -5.52
CA LEU A 11 14.23 5.77 -5.19
C LEU A 11 13.21 6.66 -4.49
N PHE A 12 11.95 6.48 -4.82
CA PHE A 12 10.86 7.06 -4.06
C PHE A 12 10.48 6.12 -2.91
N HIS A 13 10.29 6.66 -1.72
CA HIS A 13 9.74 5.91 -0.59
C HIS A 13 8.56 6.67 0.01
N GLY A 14 7.38 6.08 -0.10
CA GLY A 14 6.13 6.63 0.42
C GLY A 14 5.50 5.72 1.45
N ILE A 15 5.20 6.27 2.62
CA ILE A 15 4.52 5.57 3.71
C ILE A 15 3.16 6.21 3.94
N SER A 16 2.11 5.41 4.15
CA SER A 16 0.78 5.92 4.52
C SER A 16 0.30 6.99 3.54
N GLN A 17 -0.07 8.19 3.99
CA GLN A 17 -0.43 9.31 3.11
C GLN A 17 0.65 9.66 2.08
N GLY A 18 1.94 9.54 2.44
CA GLY A 18 3.05 9.77 1.51
C GLY A 18 3.06 8.77 0.35
N GLY A 19 2.67 7.51 0.59
CA GLY A 19 2.50 6.52 -0.48
C GLY A 19 1.19 6.66 -1.25
N ILE A 20 0.11 7.11 -0.61
CA ILE A 20 -1.16 7.43 -1.31
C ILE A 20 -0.89 8.49 -2.38
N LEU A 21 -0.33 9.64 -1.99
CA LEU A 21 0.00 10.75 -2.89
C LEU A 21 1.19 10.43 -3.81
N GLY A 22 2.16 9.71 -3.28
CA GLY A 22 3.35 9.28 -4.00
C GLY A 22 3.07 8.27 -5.11
N SER A 23 1.96 7.53 -5.01
CA SER A 23 1.62 6.52 -6.00
C SER A 23 1.37 7.12 -7.38
N ALA A 24 0.61 8.21 -7.47
CA ALA A 24 0.42 8.90 -8.74
C ALA A 24 1.72 9.52 -9.27
N TYR A 25 2.49 10.16 -8.38
CA TYR A 25 3.77 10.77 -8.73
C TYR A 25 4.74 9.76 -9.36
N THR A 26 4.91 8.60 -8.71
CA THR A 26 5.79 7.52 -9.20
C THR A 26 5.29 6.91 -10.50
N SER A 27 3.97 6.75 -10.66
CA SER A 27 3.35 6.27 -11.89
C SER A 27 3.61 7.22 -13.07
N LEU A 28 3.42 8.53 -12.88
CA LEU A 28 3.67 9.54 -13.91
C LEU A 28 5.14 9.65 -14.30
N LEU A 29 6.05 9.42 -13.36
CA LEU A 29 7.49 9.44 -13.62
C LEU A 29 8.05 8.11 -14.13
N SER A 30 7.22 7.06 -14.21
CA SER A 30 7.69 5.69 -14.43
C SER A 30 8.47 5.47 -15.73
N SER A 31 8.25 6.30 -16.75
CA SER A 31 8.95 6.27 -18.03
C SER A 31 10.03 7.35 -18.19
N SER A 32 10.24 8.20 -17.18
CA SER A 32 11.13 9.36 -17.28
C SER A 32 12.61 9.02 -17.09
N GLY A 33 12.92 7.88 -16.44
CA GLY A 33 14.28 7.52 -16.02
C GLY A 33 14.82 8.37 -14.86
N LEU A 34 14.00 9.22 -14.22
CA LEU A 34 14.40 10.01 -13.06
C LEU A 34 14.48 9.20 -11.76
N LEU A 35 13.72 8.11 -11.68
CA LEU A 35 13.67 7.20 -10.55
C LEU A 35 13.97 5.78 -11.04
N ASP A 36 14.78 5.05 -10.28
CA ASP A 36 15.09 3.64 -10.54
C ASP A 36 14.01 2.70 -10.01
N GLY A 37 13.22 3.17 -9.04
CA GLY A 37 12.19 2.39 -8.39
C GLY A 37 11.42 3.16 -7.33
N ALA A 38 10.36 2.54 -6.83
CA ALA A 38 9.55 3.05 -5.73
C ALA A 38 9.28 1.98 -4.69
N ILE A 39 9.17 2.40 -3.43
CA ILE A 39 8.71 1.58 -2.31
C ILE A 39 7.49 2.28 -1.69
N ILE A 40 6.39 1.56 -1.60
CA ILE A 40 5.11 2.07 -1.10
C ILE A 40 4.64 1.15 0.03
N THR A 41 4.56 1.69 1.24
CA THR A 41 4.30 0.89 2.46
C THR A 41 3.10 1.42 3.24
N SER A 42 2.19 0.53 3.64
CA SER A 42 0.99 0.86 4.43
C SER A 42 0.13 1.95 3.77
N SER A 43 0.03 1.94 2.45
CA SER A 43 -0.75 2.90 1.64
C SER A 43 -1.80 2.18 0.80
N GLY A 44 -2.71 2.91 0.17
CA GLY A 44 -3.73 2.31 -0.69
C GLY A 44 -4.48 3.31 -1.55
N THR A 45 -5.44 2.79 -2.32
CA THR A 45 -6.41 3.55 -3.13
C THR A 45 -7.72 2.73 -3.20
N PRO A 46 -8.90 3.29 -3.47
CA PRO A 46 -9.23 4.71 -3.57
C PRO A 46 -9.34 5.39 -2.20
N PHE A 47 -9.04 6.69 -2.15
CA PHE A 47 -9.10 7.50 -0.92
C PHE A 47 -10.44 7.38 -0.18
N SER A 48 -11.55 7.34 -0.91
CA SER A 48 -12.90 7.17 -0.37
C SER A 48 -13.12 5.83 0.34
N LEU A 49 -12.42 4.76 -0.08
CA LEU A 49 -12.42 3.47 0.62
C LEU A 49 -11.56 3.54 1.88
N ILE A 50 -10.36 4.10 1.78
CA ILE A 50 -9.43 4.27 2.91
C ILE A 50 -10.13 5.03 4.03
N MET A 51 -10.67 6.21 3.73
CA MET A 51 -11.35 7.05 4.72
C MET A 51 -12.51 6.30 5.37
N SER A 52 -13.36 5.64 4.60
CA SER A 52 -14.55 4.99 5.19
C SER A 52 -14.23 3.78 6.09
N ARG A 53 -13.00 3.27 6.07
CA ARG A 53 -12.57 2.12 6.88
C ARG A 53 -11.46 2.45 7.88
N SER A 54 -10.99 3.70 7.92
CA SER A 54 -9.90 4.15 8.77
C SER A 54 -10.38 4.46 10.18
N THR A 55 -9.62 4.06 11.20
CA THR A 55 -9.80 4.48 12.60
C THR A 55 -9.63 5.99 12.81
N ILE A 56 -9.01 6.71 11.86
CA ILE A 56 -8.85 8.17 11.93
C ILE A 56 -10.11 8.89 11.41
N PHE A 57 -10.91 8.23 10.58
CA PHE A 57 -12.07 8.85 9.95
C PHE A 57 -13.21 9.29 10.89
N PRO A 58 -13.51 8.61 12.02
CA PRO A 58 -14.53 9.08 12.95
C PRO A 58 -14.39 10.56 13.34
N MET A 59 -13.16 11.04 13.57
CA MET A 59 -12.90 12.45 13.87
C MET A 59 -13.32 13.38 12.71
N TYR A 60 -12.97 13.03 11.47
CA TYR A 60 -13.39 13.78 10.29
C TYR A 60 -14.91 13.69 10.06
N GLN A 61 -15.50 12.53 10.32
CA GLN A 61 -16.92 12.30 10.21
C GLN A 61 -17.70 13.21 11.19
N GLU A 62 -17.27 13.32 12.44
CA GLU A 62 -17.87 14.22 13.43
C GLU A 62 -17.84 15.68 12.96
N LEU A 63 -16.68 16.14 12.45
CA LEU A 63 -16.55 17.49 11.90
C LEU A 63 -17.46 17.70 10.68
N LEU A 64 -17.51 16.73 9.76
CA LEU A 64 -18.37 16.79 8.59
C LEU A 64 -19.86 16.74 8.97
N LEU A 65 -20.25 16.03 10.02
CA LEU A 65 -21.63 15.96 10.51
C LEU A 65 -22.13 17.33 11.01
N MET A 66 -21.24 18.22 11.45
CA MET A 66 -21.61 19.60 11.82
C MET A 66 -22.21 20.37 10.63
N SER A 67 -21.77 20.06 9.41
CA SER A 67 -22.21 20.74 8.17
C SER A 67 -23.12 19.87 7.29
N LEU A 68 -22.92 18.55 7.28
CA LEU A 68 -23.57 17.63 6.34
C LEU A 68 -24.73 16.84 6.94
N HIS A 69 -24.99 16.93 8.26
CA HIS A 69 -26.15 16.44 9.02
C HIS A 69 -26.55 14.95 8.90
N HIS A 70 -26.05 14.21 7.90
CA HIS A 70 -26.38 12.81 7.64
C HIS A 70 -25.17 12.07 7.04
N ASN A 71 -24.96 10.82 7.44
CA ASN A 71 -23.89 9.97 6.90
C ASN A 71 -23.98 9.76 5.37
N ARG A 72 -25.20 9.80 4.81
CA ARG A 72 -25.39 9.74 3.35
C ARG A 72 -24.74 10.93 2.65
N HIS A 73 -24.90 12.14 3.18
CA HIS A 73 -24.29 13.34 2.61
C HIS A 73 -22.77 13.30 2.75
N ILE A 74 -22.25 12.77 3.86
CA ILE A 74 -20.82 12.54 4.03
C ILE A 74 -20.28 11.59 2.96
N ARG A 75 -21.00 10.50 2.64
CA ARG A 75 -20.57 9.58 1.57
C ARG A 75 -20.58 10.25 0.19
N ILE A 76 -21.58 11.08 -0.10
CA ILE A 76 -21.62 11.87 -1.34
C ILE A 76 -20.44 12.86 -1.38
N PHE A 77 -20.19 13.57 -0.28
CA PHE A 77 -19.06 14.48 -0.15
C PHE A 77 -17.72 13.79 -0.35
N LEU A 78 -17.49 12.63 0.28
CA LEU A 78 -16.29 11.82 0.06
C LEU A 78 -16.15 11.37 -1.40
N SER A 79 -17.25 11.18 -2.12
CA SER A 79 -17.21 10.85 -3.55
C SER A 79 -16.77 12.05 -4.39
N PHE A 80 -17.12 13.29 -4.01
CA PHE A 80 -16.57 14.48 -4.64
C PHE A 80 -15.09 14.70 -4.30
N VAL A 81 -14.69 14.44 -3.04
CA VAL A 81 -13.28 14.48 -2.65
C VAL A 81 -12.48 13.43 -3.41
N GLN A 82 -13.05 12.23 -3.64
CA GLN A 82 -12.45 11.20 -4.48
C GLN A 82 -12.10 11.73 -5.87
N MET A 83 -12.98 12.50 -6.51
CA MET A 83 -12.70 13.08 -7.84
C MET A 83 -11.48 14.01 -7.85
N ILE A 84 -11.18 14.68 -6.74
CA ILE A 84 -9.95 15.47 -6.58
C ILE A 84 -8.76 14.53 -6.45
N PHE A 85 -8.92 13.49 -5.62
CA PHE A 85 -7.89 12.50 -5.33
C PHE A 85 -7.54 11.60 -6.53
N ASP A 86 -8.47 11.35 -7.45
CA ASP A 86 -8.23 10.55 -8.66
C ASP A 86 -7.02 11.08 -9.47
N SER A 87 -6.76 12.39 -9.43
CA SER A 87 -5.60 12.98 -10.12
C SER A 87 -4.26 12.81 -9.39
N ILE A 88 -4.27 12.39 -8.12
CA ILE A 88 -3.11 12.32 -7.23
C ILE A 88 -2.94 10.95 -6.55
N GLU A 89 -3.75 9.96 -6.91
CA GLU A 89 -3.54 8.56 -6.54
C GLU A 89 -3.55 7.64 -7.77
N VAL A 90 -2.84 6.52 -7.70
CA VAL A 90 -2.67 5.63 -8.87
C VAL A 90 -3.99 5.07 -9.41
N GLY A 91 -5.03 4.95 -8.58
CA GLY A 91 -6.34 4.43 -9.00
C GLY A 91 -7.00 5.25 -10.11
N GLY A 92 -6.80 6.58 -10.14
CA GLY A 92 -7.31 7.43 -11.21
C GLY A 92 -6.40 7.53 -12.44
N LEU A 93 -5.20 6.95 -12.39
CA LEU A 93 -4.23 6.95 -13.48
C LEU A 93 -4.19 5.64 -14.29
N ILE A 94 -5.08 4.68 -14.01
CA ILE A 94 -5.12 3.38 -14.69
C ILE A 94 -5.23 3.54 -16.23
N GLU A 95 -6.00 4.52 -16.70
CA GLU A 95 -6.18 4.82 -18.13
C GLU A 95 -4.96 5.52 -18.77
N ALA A 96 -4.07 6.12 -17.96
CA ALA A 96 -2.86 6.79 -18.46
C ALA A 96 -1.75 5.81 -18.86
N GLY A 97 -1.96 4.51 -18.64
CA GLY A 97 -1.00 3.44 -18.90
C GLY A 97 -0.44 2.84 -17.62
N GLN A 98 0.02 1.59 -17.73
CA GLN A 98 0.59 0.87 -16.60
C GLN A 98 1.99 1.40 -16.27
N PRO A 99 2.31 1.63 -14.98
CA PRO A 99 3.64 2.08 -14.59
C PRO A 99 4.72 1.07 -14.98
N THR A 100 5.77 1.56 -15.66
CA THR A 100 6.89 0.71 -16.13
C THR A 100 8.04 0.60 -15.13
N MET A 101 8.05 1.45 -14.11
CA MET A 101 9.09 1.51 -13.09
C MET A 101 8.91 0.40 -12.06
N LYS A 102 10.03 -0.10 -11.53
CA LYS A 102 9.98 -1.10 -10.48
C LYS A 102 9.34 -0.57 -9.20
N THR A 103 8.24 -1.18 -8.73
CA THR A 103 7.54 -0.72 -7.52
C THR A 103 7.35 -1.87 -6.53
N LEU A 104 7.90 -1.71 -5.33
CA LEU A 104 7.66 -2.59 -4.21
C LEU A 104 6.50 -2.07 -3.36
N ILE A 105 5.46 -2.88 -3.16
CA ILE A 105 4.27 -2.56 -2.38
C ILE A 105 4.24 -3.45 -1.13
N GLN A 106 4.04 -2.86 0.05
CA GLN A 106 4.08 -3.56 1.33
C GLN A 106 2.83 -3.24 2.16
N ALA A 107 2.14 -4.26 2.62
CA ALA A 107 0.89 -4.12 3.37
C ALA A 107 0.89 -4.95 4.66
N GLY A 108 0.21 -4.44 5.69
CA GLY A 108 -0.13 -5.21 6.89
C GLY A 108 -1.58 -5.66 6.83
N LEU A 109 -1.82 -6.97 6.91
CA LEU A 109 -3.16 -7.51 7.09
C LEU A 109 -3.61 -7.26 8.52
N GLY A 110 -4.79 -6.66 8.67
CA GLY A 110 -5.27 -6.15 9.96
C GLY A 110 -5.06 -4.64 10.15
N ASP A 111 -4.46 -3.94 9.18
CA ASP A 111 -4.26 -2.49 9.28
C ASP A 111 -5.59 -1.74 9.40
N ALA A 112 -5.79 -1.11 10.57
CA ALA A 112 -6.99 -0.37 10.93
C ALA A 112 -6.98 1.09 10.46
N VAL A 113 -5.84 1.61 10.03
CA VAL A 113 -5.69 2.99 9.55
C VAL A 113 -5.81 3.05 8.03
N VAL A 114 -5.12 2.15 7.33
CA VAL A 114 -5.18 1.98 5.87
C VAL A 114 -5.48 0.52 5.59
N THR A 115 -6.75 0.21 5.33
CA THR A 115 -7.20 -1.17 5.10
C THR A 115 -6.41 -1.86 3.99
N SER A 116 -5.97 -3.10 4.23
CA SER A 116 -5.22 -3.89 3.24
C SER A 116 -5.95 -4.02 1.89
N TYR A 117 -7.29 -4.05 1.89
CA TYR A 117 -8.09 -4.04 0.67
C TYR A 117 -7.80 -2.84 -0.25
N SER A 118 -7.48 -1.68 0.34
CA SER A 118 -7.08 -0.49 -0.43
C SER A 118 -5.66 -0.63 -0.99
N THR A 119 -4.76 -1.29 -0.27
CA THR A 119 -3.41 -1.63 -0.76
C THR A 119 -3.48 -2.65 -1.89
N GLU A 120 -4.35 -3.65 -1.81
CA GLU A 120 -4.56 -4.60 -2.90
C GLU A 120 -5.15 -3.92 -4.14
N ASN A 121 -6.08 -2.98 -3.97
CA ASN A 121 -6.62 -2.22 -5.10
C ASN A 121 -5.52 -1.38 -5.76
N MET A 122 -4.66 -0.75 -4.95
CA MET A 122 -3.44 -0.09 -5.44
C MET A 122 -2.53 -1.04 -6.21
N ALA A 123 -2.28 -2.23 -5.68
CA ALA A 123 -1.47 -3.24 -6.36
C ALA A 123 -2.05 -3.63 -7.72
N ARG A 124 -3.37 -3.76 -7.84
CA ARG A 124 -4.05 -3.99 -9.14
C ARG A 124 -3.86 -2.81 -10.09
N ALA A 125 -3.94 -1.58 -9.59
CA ALA A 125 -3.72 -0.37 -10.39
C ALA A 125 -2.28 -0.26 -10.93
N TYR A 126 -1.32 -0.85 -10.22
CA TYR A 126 0.08 -1.00 -10.65
C TYR A 126 0.33 -2.20 -11.58
N SER A 127 -0.69 -3.03 -11.85
CA SER A 127 -0.51 -4.37 -12.44
C SER A 127 0.57 -5.18 -11.71
N ALA A 128 0.57 -5.09 -10.38
CA ALA A 128 1.53 -5.79 -9.55
C ALA A 128 1.29 -7.30 -9.57
N SER A 129 2.35 -8.06 -9.31
CA SER A 129 2.26 -9.48 -9.00
C SER A 129 2.47 -9.73 -7.52
N SER A 130 2.07 -10.89 -7.03
CA SER A 130 2.26 -11.29 -5.64
C SER A 130 3.16 -12.52 -5.54
N PHE A 131 4.00 -12.59 -4.51
CA PHE A 131 4.74 -13.82 -4.23
C PHE A 131 3.78 -14.97 -3.91
N GLN A 132 4.10 -16.18 -4.37
CA GLN A 132 3.32 -17.39 -4.04
C GLN A 132 3.38 -17.71 -2.54
N SER A 133 4.44 -17.27 -1.86
CA SER A 133 4.68 -17.41 -0.43
C SER A 133 3.91 -16.39 0.43
N ASN A 134 3.22 -15.41 -0.17
CA ASN A 134 2.40 -14.48 0.61
C ASN A 134 1.41 -15.27 1.49
N PRO A 135 0.99 -14.75 2.66
CA PRO A 135 0.13 -15.46 3.59
C PRO A 135 -1.21 -15.94 2.98
N ARG A 136 -1.62 -15.33 1.86
CA ARG A 136 -2.80 -15.70 1.09
C ARG A 136 -2.64 -15.27 -0.37
N GLU A 137 -3.49 -15.85 -1.23
CA GLU A 137 -3.69 -15.36 -2.59
C GLU A 137 -4.43 -14.00 -2.56
N ILE A 138 -3.96 -13.07 -3.40
CA ILE A 138 -4.59 -11.76 -3.57
C ILE A 138 -5.40 -11.78 -4.86
N PHE A 139 -6.71 -11.62 -4.72
CA PHE A 139 -7.63 -11.66 -5.86
C PHE A 139 -7.19 -10.69 -6.97
N GLY A 140 -7.14 -11.17 -8.21
CA GLY A 140 -6.86 -10.33 -9.38
C GLY A 140 -5.40 -9.91 -9.54
N LEU A 141 -4.46 -10.47 -8.77
CA LEU A 141 -3.03 -10.36 -9.02
C LEU A 141 -2.49 -11.71 -9.49
N ASN A 142 -1.52 -11.68 -10.39
CA ASN A 142 -0.83 -12.89 -10.83
C ASN A 142 0.30 -13.25 -9.85
N PRO A 143 0.70 -14.53 -9.78
CA PRO A 143 1.95 -14.92 -9.15
C PRO A 143 3.15 -14.18 -9.78
N LEU A 144 4.15 -13.86 -8.97
CA LEU A 144 5.35 -13.16 -9.42
C LEU A 144 6.17 -14.01 -10.40
N GLU A 145 6.22 -13.55 -11.66
CA GLU A 145 7.14 -14.07 -12.68
C GLU A 145 8.34 -13.09 -12.83
N PRO A 146 9.59 -13.53 -12.55
CA PRO A 146 10.74 -12.62 -12.38
C PRO A 146 11.09 -11.74 -13.59
N THR A 147 10.76 -12.16 -14.81
CA THR A 147 11.21 -11.51 -16.04
C THR A 147 10.27 -10.44 -16.58
N GLU A 148 9.01 -10.41 -16.13
CA GLU A 148 7.98 -9.51 -16.68
C GLU A 148 7.43 -8.52 -15.66
N THR A 149 7.75 -8.70 -14.37
CA THR A 149 7.10 -7.95 -13.31
C THR A 149 7.77 -6.61 -13.02
N THR A 150 7.02 -5.52 -13.21
CA THR A 150 7.43 -4.19 -12.78
C THR A 150 7.00 -3.89 -11.36
N SER A 151 5.90 -4.44 -10.85
CA SER A 151 5.44 -4.14 -9.49
C SER A 151 5.15 -5.40 -8.69
N CYS A 152 5.52 -5.42 -7.41
CA CYS A 152 5.28 -6.59 -6.56
C CYS A 152 4.67 -6.17 -5.23
N ILE A 153 3.68 -6.92 -4.74
CA ILE A 153 3.09 -6.75 -3.41
C ILE A 153 3.50 -7.87 -2.44
N THR A 154 3.82 -7.47 -1.22
CA THR A 154 4.03 -8.35 -0.06
C THR A 154 3.07 -7.98 1.06
N GLU A 155 2.45 -8.99 1.66
CA GLU A 155 1.54 -8.83 2.80
C GLU A 155 2.10 -9.50 4.05
N ILE A 156 2.08 -8.81 5.18
CA ILE A 156 2.38 -9.37 6.50
C ILE A 156 1.06 -9.66 7.22
N LEU A 157 0.86 -10.91 7.62
CA LEU A 157 -0.30 -11.34 8.40
C LEU A 157 -0.07 -11.10 9.89
N TYR A 158 -0.90 -10.26 10.50
CA TYR A 158 -1.02 -10.13 11.95
C TYR A 158 -2.29 -10.88 12.39
N GLU A 159 -2.15 -12.10 12.92
CA GLU A 159 -3.27 -13.04 13.07
C GLU A 159 -4.39 -12.52 13.99
N GLU A 160 -4.04 -11.94 15.14
CA GLU A 160 -5.00 -11.38 16.09
C GLU A 160 -5.80 -10.22 15.47
N GLU A 161 -5.13 -9.27 14.84
CA GLU A 161 -5.77 -8.11 14.22
C GLU A 161 -6.51 -8.46 12.93
N TYR A 162 -6.04 -9.45 12.18
CA TYR A 162 -6.71 -9.91 10.96
C TYR A 162 -8.02 -10.64 11.28
N THR A 163 -8.04 -11.46 12.32
CA THR A 163 -9.25 -12.21 12.73
C THR A 163 -10.32 -11.30 13.34
N THR A 164 -9.93 -10.14 13.87
CA THR A 164 -10.84 -9.13 14.41
C THR A 164 -11.37 -8.15 13.34
N LEU A 165 -10.99 -8.33 12.07
CA LEU A 165 -11.50 -7.51 10.98
C LEU A 165 -13.03 -7.53 10.90
N SER A 166 -13.64 -6.35 10.96
CA SER A 166 -15.09 -6.18 10.82
C SER A 166 -15.57 -6.71 9.47
N LYS A 167 -16.51 -7.66 9.52
CA LYS A 167 -17.23 -8.19 8.36
C LYS A 167 -18.23 -7.21 7.76
N THR A 168 -18.40 -6.04 8.39
CA THR A 168 -19.35 -5.00 7.98
C THR A 168 -18.63 -3.68 7.74
N ASN A 169 -19.35 -2.63 7.32
CA ASN A 169 -18.79 -1.30 7.09
C ASN A 169 -18.65 -0.50 8.39
N VAL A 170 -18.05 -1.11 9.41
CA VAL A 170 -17.71 -0.46 10.69
C VAL A 170 -16.20 -0.35 10.77
N ALA A 171 -15.72 0.81 11.19
CA ALA A 171 -14.30 1.01 11.44
C ALA A 171 -13.79 -0.01 12.47
N LEU A 172 -12.54 -0.43 12.31
CA LEU A 172 -11.91 -1.37 13.21
C LEU A 172 -11.59 -0.68 14.54
N GLU A 173 -11.34 -1.46 15.58
CA GLU A 173 -10.65 -0.92 16.76
C GLU A 173 -9.23 -0.53 16.38
N THR A 174 -8.71 0.51 17.02
CA THR A 174 -7.32 0.95 16.79
C THR A 174 -6.35 -0.14 17.19
N ASN A 175 -5.40 -0.44 16.32
CA ASN A 175 -4.31 -1.36 16.55
C ASN A 175 -2.98 -0.79 16.03
N ASN A 176 -1.89 -1.51 16.23
CA ASN A 176 -0.55 -1.05 15.87
C ASN A 176 -0.08 -1.54 14.50
N VAL A 177 -0.88 -2.32 13.76
CA VAL A 177 -0.47 -2.92 12.47
C VAL A 177 0.06 -1.85 11.50
N HIS A 178 -0.60 -0.69 11.44
CA HIS A 178 -0.18 0.42 10.58
C HIS A 178 1.25 0.90 10.87
N HIS A 179 1.67 0.85 12.14
CA HIS A 179 3.02 1.21 12.57
C HIS A 179 3.97 0.02 12.43
N CYS A 180 3.58 -1.14 12.95
CA CYS A 180 4.41 -2.33 13.03
C CYS A 180 4.80 -2.90 11.67
N THR A 181 3.96 -2.79 10.66
CA THR A 181 4.31 -3.22 9.29
C THR A 181 5.61 -2.56 8.83
N ARG A 182 5.84 -1.29 9.20
CA ARG A 182 7.03 -0.52 8.79
C ARG A 182 8.29 -0.88 9.57
N LEU A 183 8.12 -1.45 10.75
CA LEU A 183 9.21 -1.88 11.63
C LEU A 183 9.49 -3.37 11.51
N ASP A 184 8.63 -4.10 10.81
CA ASP A 184 8.76 -5.53 10.64
C ASP A 184 10.09 -5.88 9.95
N SER A 185 10.77 -6.89 10.49
CA SER A 185 12.09 -7.29 10.00
C SER A 185 12.04 -7.82 8.57
N ALA A 186 10.97 -8.54 8.18
CA ALA A 186 10.79 -9.03 6.81
C ALA A 186 10.60 -7.86 5.84
N VAL A 187 9.75 -6.89 6.20
CA VAL A 187 9.52 -5.66 5.42
C VAL A 187 10.81 -4.86 5.28
N THR A 188 11.57 -4.70 6.37
CA THR A 188 12.84 -3.97 6.39
C THR A 188 13.92 -4.68 5.56
N SER A 189 14.03 -6.02 5.65
CA SER A 189 14.95 -6.79 4.82
C SER A 189 14.62 -6.66 3.33
N GLN A 190 13.35 -6.74 2.97
CA GLN A 190 12.89 -6.53 1.59
C GLN A 190 13.18 -5.11 1.11
N PHE A 191 12.97 -4.11 1.96
CA PHE A 191 13.29 -2.71 1.69
C PHE A 191 14.79 -2.52 1.41
N ILE A 192 15.65 -3.06 2.26
CA ILE A 192 17.11 -2.97 2.12
C ILE A 192 17.57 -3.63 0.81
N GLU A 193 17.05 -4.83 0.52
CA GLU A 193 17.37 -5.52 -0.73
C GLU A 193 16.93 -4.70 -1.94
N PHE A 194 15.70 -4.18 -1.93
CA PHE A 194 15.19 -3.37 -3.03
C PHE A 194 16.00 -2.10 -3.25
N ILE A 195 16.46 -1.42 -2.20
CA ILE A 195 17.35 -0.26 -2.35
C ILE A 195 18.66 -0.67 -3.02
N ASN A 196 19.25 -1.76 -2.56
CA ASN A 196 20.57 -2.20 -3.00
C ASN A 196 20.55 -2.86 -4.39
N THR A 197 19.44 -3.44 -4.84
CA THR A 197 19.41 -4.23 -6.09
C THR A 197 18.25 -3.90 -7.04
N VAL A 198 17.27 -3.10 -6.62
CA VAL A 198 15.99 -2.89 -7.34
C VAL A 198 15.37 -4.23 -7.77
N SER A 199 15.44 -5.21 -6.88
CA SER A 199 14.91 -6.55 -7.09
C SER A 199 13.98 -6.93 -5.95
N PHE A 200 13.00 -7.78 -6.25
CA PHE A 200 12.01 -8.21 -5.28
C PHE A 200 12.56 -9.39 -4.49
N LEU A 201 12.68 -9.23 -3.17
CA LEU A 201 13.02 -10.30 -2.24
C LEU A 201 11.75 -10.97 -1.72
N ASP A 202 11.65 -12.28 -1.88
CA ASP A 202 10.60 -13.06 -1.24
C ASP A 202 10.96 -13.29 0.23
N VAL A 203 10.32 -12.50 1.11
CA VAL A 203 10.53 -12.58 2.56
C VAL A 203 9.50 -13.45 3.28
N CYS A 204 8.51 -13.97 2.54
CA CYS A 204 7.43 -14.77 3.13
C CYS A 204 7.70 -16.28 3.08
N VAL A 205 8.78 -16.70 2.43
CA VAL A 205 9.24 -18.10 2.44
C VAL A 205 9.27 -18.67 3.86
N ASN A 206 8.83 -19.93 3.99
CA ASN A 206 8.75 -20.65 5.28
C ASN A 206 7.93 -19.93 6.37
N GLY A 207 6.92 -19.13 5.97
CA GLY A 207 6.05 -18.42 6.92
C GLY A 207 6.64 -17.11 7.45
N GLY A 208 7.67 -16.56 6.80
CA GLY A 208 8.35 -15.33 7.22
C GLY A 208 7.47 -14.07 7.32
N CYS A 209 6.23 -14.13 6.81
CA CYS A 209 5.25 -13.04 6.82
C CYS A 209 4.06 -13.28 7.75
N ILE A 210 4.16 -14.18 8.74
CA ILE A 210 3.10 -14.39 9.73
C ILE A 210 3.58 -13.92 11.11
N ARG A 211 2.74 -13.17 11.82
CA ARG A 211 2.94 -12.65 13.17
C ARG A 211 1.70 -12.95 14.01
N ASP A 212 1.90 -13.29 15.27
CA ASP A 212 0.79 -13.54 16.19
C ASP A 212 -0.07 -12.27 16.38
N ASN A 213 0.58 -11.11 16.57
CA ASN A 213 -0.07 -9.82 16.80
C ASN A 213 0.83 -8.62 16.46
N SER A 214 0.28 -7.41 16.58
CA SER A 214 0.98 -6.14 16.30
C SER A 214 1.82 -5.60 17.47
N ASN A 215 2.56 -6.45 18.17
CA ASN A 215 3.56 -6.03 19.16
C ASN A 215 4.94 -5.85 18.52
N CYS A 216 5.13 -4.69 17.90
CA CYS A 216 6.43 -4.10 17.61
C CYS A 216 6.79 -3.06 18.70
#